data_AF-A0A929J118-F1
#
_entry.id   AF-A0A929J118-F1
#
_cell.length_a   1.000
_cell.length_b   1.000
_cell.length_c   1.000
_cell.angle_alpha   90.00
_cell.angle_beta   90.00
_cell.angle_gamma   90.00
#
_symmetry.space_group_name_H-M   'P 1'
#
loop_
_entity.id
_entity.type
_entity.pdbx_description
1 polymer ?
#
loop_
_entity_poly.entity_id
_entity_poly.type
_entity_poly.pdbx_seq_one_letter_code
_entity_poly.pdbx_strand_id
1 'polypeptide(L)'
;MFNLKATRWIVFIFSTFGLMLGGIVACVATTDTTPNNPCSIQNPCSVTSNPCNPCAAKNPCSSSSKVITRPTGTKLMASDQAELLVEGKKMWADTSLSTNGMACQTCHKQGKTAFGKGFAKPYPHTVGMVKGKFGLEQVELDEMVQFCIIEPMAGKALPWESKELAALTAYTNKLQQEFK
;
A
#
# COMPACT_ATOMS: atom_id res chain seq x y z
N MET A 1 -34.09 -1.89 47.71
CA MET A 1 -33.22 -2.22 48.86
C MET A 1 -31.81 -2.43 48.32
N PHE A 2 -30.91 -1.50 48.65
CA PHE A 2 -29.53 -1.43 48.18
C PHE A 2 -28.68 -2.50 48.88
N ASN A 3 -27.86 -3.24 48.12
CA ASN A 3 -26.94 -4.23 48.67
C ASN A 3 -25.47 -3.91 48.36
N LEU A 4 -24.77 -3.59 49.45
CA LEU A 4 -23.37 -3.76 49.81
C LEU A 4 -22.21 -3.45 48.83
N LYS A 5 -21.51 -2.37 49.20
CA LYS A 5 -20.06 -2.12 49.19
C LYS A 5 -19.16 -3.37 49.23
N ALA A 6 -18.08 -3.35 48.46
CA ALA A 6 -16.80 -3.93 48.87
C ALA A 6 -15.61 -3.21 48.19
N THR A 7 -14.97 -2.34 48.96
CA THR A 7 -13.67 -1.72 48.73
C THR A 7 -12.57 -2.73 49.10
N ARG A 8 -11.50 -2.89 48.31
CA ARG A 8 -10.18 -3.17 48.89
C ARG A 8 -9.01 -2.87 47.96
N TRP A 9 -8.14 -2.03 48.51
CA TRP A 9 -6.82 -1.66 48.06
C TRP A 9 -5.84 -2.82 48.27
N ILE A 10 -4.93 -3.03 47.33
CA ILE A 10 -3.66 -3.70 47.58
C ILE A 10 -2.56 -2.86 46.94
N VAL A 11 -1.85 -2.13 47.81
CA VAL A 11 -0.54 -1.53 47.58
C VAL A 11 0.47 -2.63 47.94
N PHE A 12 1.29 -3.06 46.98
CA PHE A 12 2.50 -3.84 47.29
C PHE A 12 3.73 -2.99 47.01
N ILE A 13 4.47 -2.82 48.10
CA ILE A 13 5.77 -2.20 48.26
C ILE A 13 6.83 -3.11 47.64
N PHE A 14 7.75 -2.55 46.85
CA PHE A 14 9.13 -3.05 46.81
C PHE A 14 10.10 -1.87 46.76
N SER A 15 10.61 -1.57 47.96
CA SER A 15 11.85 -0.85 48.19
C SER A 15 13.01 -1.76 47.77
N THR A 16 14.01 -1.21 47.08
CA THR A 16 15.40 -1.12 47.57
C THR A 16 16.43 -0.92 46.43
N PHE A 17 17.54 -0.28 46.83
CA PHE A 17 18.90 -0.32 46.26
C PHE A 17 19.28 0.61 45.09
N GLY A 18 20.25 1.47 45.38
CA GLY A 18 21.33 1.76 44.42
C GLY A 18 21.75 3.21 44.26
N LEU A 19 22.32 3.83 45.31
CA LEU A 19 23.08 5.08 45.20
C LEU A 19 24.58 4.74 45.10
N MET A 20 25.22 4.97 43.96
CA MET A 20 26.70 4.98 43.84
C MET A 20 27.17 6.00 42.78
N LEU A 21 27.79 7.06 43.30
CA LEU A 21 28.94 7.84 42.85
C LEU A 21 29.56 7.59 41.45
N GLY A 22 29.76 8.70 40.73
CA GLY A 22 31.08 9.13 40.27
C GLY A 22 31.51 8.76 38.85
N GLY A 23 31.77 9.78 38.01
CA GLY A 23 32.50 9.59 36.74
C GLY A 23 32.38 10.78 35.80
N ILE A 24 33.31 11.75 35.93
CA ILE A 24 33.58 12.79 34.94
C ILE A 24 34.23 12.12 33.72
N VAL A 25 33.64 12.27 32.54
CA VAL A 25 34.34 12.17 31.25
C VAL A 25 33.95 13.38 30.41
N ALA A 26 34.97 14.14 30.04
CA ALA A 26 34.89 15.28 29.16
C ALA A 26 34.62 14.85 27.70
N CYS A 27 33.92 15.75 26.99
CA CYS A 27 33.86 15.99 25.54
C CYS A 27 33.87 14.79 24.57
N VAL A 28 32.91 14.80 23.62
CA VAL A 28 33.15 14.82 22.17
C VAL A 28 31.79 14.83 21.42
N ALA A 29 31.75 15.68 20.39
CA ALA A 29 30.84 15.67 19.24
C ALA A 29 29.33 15.91 19.45
N THR A 30 28.94 17.13 19.08
CA THR A 30 27.64 17.51 18.54
C THR A 30 27.04 16.45 17.60
N THR A 31 25.86 15.93 17.94
CA THR A 31 24.91 15.50 16.92
C THR A 31 23.59 16.21 17.18
N ASP A 32 23.32 17.19 16.33
CA ASP A 32 22.03 17.84 16.20
C ASP A 32 20.94 16.79 16.04
N THR A 33 20.18 16.54 17.11
CA THR A 33 18.87 15.89 17.00
C THR A 33 17.85 16.98 16.76
N THR A 34 17.80 17.47 15.53
CA THR A 34 16.63 18.18 15.05
C THR A 34 15.47 17.17 14.92
N PRO A 35 14.26 17.53 15.38
CA PRO A 35 13.11 16.64 15.34
C PRO A 35 12.69 16.40 13.89
N ASN A 36 12.58 15.13 13.49
CA ASN A 36 12.12 14.72 12.16
C ASN A 36 10.77 15.37 11.82
N ASN A 37 10.76 16.20 10.78
CA ASN A 37 9.53 16.70 10.15
C ASN A 37 8.89 15.55 9.34
N PRO A 38 7.62 15.20 9.59
CA PRO A 38 6.92 14.11 8.89
C PRO A 38 6.71 14.35 7.38
N CYS A 39 7.13 15.50 6.84
CA CYS A 39 7.09 15.82 5.42
C CYS A 39 8.43 15.66 4.68
N SER A 40 9.51 15.20 5.33
CA SER A 40 10.76 14.87 4.64
C SER A 40 10.72 13.43 4.12
N ILE A 41 9.73 13.14 3.26
CA ILE A 41 9.76 11.94 2.42
C ILE A 41 10.92 12.16 1.46
N GLN A 42 11.95 11.31 1.57
CA GLN A 42 13.06 11.29 0.63
C GLN A 42 12.50 11.30 -0.80
N ASN A 43 13.04 12.18 -1.64
CA ASN A 43 12.61 12.35 -3.03
C ASN A 43 12.47 10.96 -3.69
N PRO A 44 11.28 10.56 -4.19
CA PRO A 44 11.07 9.24 -4.80
C PRO A 44 11.97 9.02 -6.02
N CYS A 45 12.57 10.07 -6.56
CA CYS A 45 13.57 10.01 -7.62
C CYS A 45 14.99 9.61 -7.15
N SER A 46 15.29 9.69 -5.84
CA SER A 46 16.61 9.41 -5.27
C SER A 46 16.82 7.95 -4.85
N VAL A 47 15.78 7.11 -4.99
CA VAL A 47 15.83 5.68 -4.62
C VAL A 47 16.44 4.88 -5.77
N THR A 48 17.75 4.68 -5.75
CA THR A 48 18.52 4.00 -6.81
C THR A 48 18.38 2.47 -6.81
N SER A 49 17.77 1.88 -5.77
CA SER A 49 17.61 0.43 -5.61
C SER A 49 16.34 -0.15 -6.25
N ASN A 50 15.40 0.69 -6.72
CA ASN A 50 14.22 0.22 -7.44
C ASN A 50 14.46 0.33 -8.97
N PRO A 51 14.48 -0.79 -9.73
CA PRO A 51 14.51 -0.71 -11.18
C PRO A 51 13.29 0.02 -11.75
N CYS A 52 12.20 0.16 -10.98
CA CYS A 52 10.98 0.87 -11.36
C CYS A 52 10.94 2.36 -10.92
N ASN A 53 12.07 3.08 -10.84
CA ASN A 53 12.09 4.49 -10.43
C ASN A 53 11.22 5.38 -11.37
N PRO A 54 10.17 6.05 -10.85
CA PRO A 54 9.24 6.83 -11.66
C PRO A 54 9.87 8.03 -12.38
N CYS A 55 11.05 8.48 -11.92
CA CYS A 55 11.80 9.60 -12.48
C CYS A 55 12.94 9.16 -13.42
N ALA A 56 13.17 7.85 -13.59
CA ALA A 56 14.17 7.36 -14.52
C ALA A 56 13.69 7.56 -15.96
N ALA A 57 14.51 8.21 -16.79
CA ALA A 57 14.24 8.42 -18.22
C ALA A 57 13.97 7.12 -19.00
N LYS A 58 14.41 5.97 -18.46
CA LYS A 58 14.04 4.62 -18.88
C LYS A 58 13.64 3.83 -17.64
N ASN A 59 12.40 4.02 -17.18
CA ASN A 59 11.81 3.15 -16.17
C ASN A 59 11.36 1.85 -16.87
N PRO A 60 12.08 0.71 -16.72
CA PRO A 60 11.70 -0.57 -17.32
C PRO A 60 10.28 -1.04 -16.96
N CYS A 61 9.69 -0.49 -15.89
CA CYS A 61 8.34 -0.81 -15.45
C CYS A 61 7.28 0.14 -16.03
N SER A 62 7.64 1.38 -16.43
CA SER A 62 6.69 2.38 -16.93
C SER A 62 6.57 2.46 -18.47
N SER A 63 7.40 1.72 -19.20
CA SER A 63 7.56 1.89 -20.65
C SER A 63 7.06 0.73 -21.52
N SER A 64 6.37 -0.28 -20.97
CA SER A 64 5.83 -1.37 -21.79
C SER A 64 4.46 -1.86 -21.32
N SER A 65 3.49 -1.82 -22.23
CA SER A 65 2.17 -2.42 -22.05
C SER A 65 2.26 -3.89 -21.62
N LYS A 66 3.29 -4.60 -22.09
CA LYS A 66 3.59 -5.99 -21.74
C LYS A 66 3.65 -6.27 -20.22
N VAL A 67 4.02 -5.29 -19.39
CA VAL A 67 4.12 -5.49 -17.94
C VAL A 67 2.74 -5.48 -17.28
N ILE A 68 1.79 -4.72 -17.84
CA ILE A 68 0.42 -4.62 -17.34
C ILE A 68 -0.58 -5.49 -18.10
N THR A 69 -0.19 -6.06 -19.25
CA THR A 69 -1.05 -6.96 -20.03
C THR A 69 -0.88 -8.39 -19.55
N ARG A 70 -2.00 -9.06 -19.24
CA ARG A 70 -1.99 -10.45 -18.79
C ARG A 70 -1.41 -11.37 -19.86
N PRO A 71 -0.38 -12.18 -19.56
CA PRO A 71 0.15 -13.16 -20.52
C PRO A 71 -0.90 -14.21 -20.88
N THR A 72 -0.95 -14.59 -22.17
CA THR A 72 -1.84 -15.64 -22.66
C THR A 72 -1.65 -16.94 -21.87
N GLY A 73 -2.75 -17.55 -21.46
CA GLY A 73 -2.75 -18.81 -20.72
C GLY A 73 -2.60 -18.68 -19.20
N THR A 74 -2.37 -17.47 -18.67
CA THR A 74 -2.38 -17.22 -17.23
C THR A 74 -3.79 -16.91 -16.72
N LYS A 75 -4.03 -17.23 -15.44
CA LYS A 75 -5.27 -16.93 -14.75
C LYS A 75 -4.98 -16.44 -13.34
N LEU A 76 -5.87 -15.63 -12.79
CA LEU A 76 -5.81 -15.29 -11.38
C LEU A 76 -5.91 -16.57 -10.55
N MET A 77 -5.19 -16.58 -9.43
CA MET A 77 -5.26 -17.68 -8.48
C MET A 77 -6.71 -17.94 -8.07
N ALA A 78 -7.14 -19.20 -8.20
CA ALA A 78 -8.39 -19.65 -7.62
C ALA A 78 -8.19 -19.82 -6.11
N SER A 79 -9.01 -19.14 -5.30
CA SER A 79 -8.98 -19.20 -3.85
C SER A 79 -10.37 -18.91 -3.29
N ASP A 80 -10.55 -19.03 -1.96
CA ASP A 80 -11.81 -18.69 -1.32
C ASP A 80 -12.11 -17.19 -1.49
N GLN A 81 -13.31 -16.88 -2.01
CA GLN A 81 -13.66 -15.51 -2.35
C GLN A 81 -13.72 -14.61 -1.11
N ALA A 82 -14.16 -15.12 0.05
CA ALA A 82 -14.22 -14.34 1.27
C ALA A 82 -12.80 -14.01 1.77
N GLU A 83 -11.88 -14.97 1.68
CA GLU A 83 -10.47 -14.77 2.00
C GLU A 83 -9.81 -13.72 1.08
N LEU A 84 -10.04 -13.82 -0.23
CA LEU A 84 -9.53 -12.84 -1.20
C LEU A 84 -10.04 -11.43 -0.91
N LEU A 85 -11.31 -11.28 -0.51
CA LEU A 85 -11.87 -9.99 -0.14
C LEU A 85 -11.28 -9.42 1.15
N VAL A 86 -10.98 -10.27 2.15
CA VAL A 86 -10.33 -9.85 3.39
C VAL A 86 -8.90 -9.38 3.11
N GLU A 87 -8.12 -10.19 2.38
CA GLU A 87 -6.73 -9.83 2.07
C GLU A 87 -6.65 -8.62 1.15
N GLY A 88 -7.48 -8.56 0.10
CA GLY A 88 -7.50 -7.42 -0.82
C GLY A 88 -7.87 -6.11 -0.13
N LYS A 89 -8.80 -6.15 0.84
CA LYS A 89 -9.15 -4.98 1.66
C LYS A 89 -7.97 -4.54 2.54
N LYS A 90 -7.25 -5.48 3.15
CA LYS A 90 -6.08 -5.21 3.97
C LYS A 90 -4.97 -4.57 3.13
N MET A 91 -4.69 -5.15 1.95
CA MET A 91 -3.69 -4.66 1.01
C MET A 91 -4.02 -3.28 0.42
N TRP A 92 -5.30 -2.88 0.39
CA TRP A 92 -5.72 -1.57 -0.11
C TRP A 92 -5.02 -0.39 0.59
N ALA A 93 -4.65 -0.59 1.85
CA ALA A 93 -3.98 0.38 2.70
C ALA A 93 -2.46 0.15 2.83
N ASP A 94 -1.95 -0.92 2.21
CA ASP A 94 -0.58 -1.38 2.41
C ASP A 94 0.42 -0.60 1.55
N THR A 95 1.23 0.23 2.19
CA THR A 95 2.26 1.02 1.53
C THR A 95 3.46 0.19 1.08
N SER A 96 3.62 -1.04 1.55
CA SER A 96 4.72 -1.94 1.15
C SER A 96 4.63 -2.37 -0.32
N LEU A 97 3.47 -2.19 -0.96
CA LEU A 97 3.26 -2.39 -2.39
C LEU A 97 3.93 -1.31 -3.26
N SER A 98 4.42 -0.23 -2.65
CA SER A 98 5.01 0.92 -3.32
C SER A 98 6.47 1.11 -2.92
N THR A 99 7.21 1.90 -3.71
CA THR A 99 8.51 2.43 -3.28
C THR A 99 8.47 3.92 -2.97
N ASN A 100 7.29 4.54 -3.00
CA ASN A 100 7.09 5.96 -2.77
C ASN A 100 6.12 6.25 -1.61
N GLY A 101 5.82 5.25 -0.79
CA GLY A 101 4.97 5.37 0.39
C GLY A 101 3.47 5.47 0.09
N MET A 102 3.05 5.24 -1.15
CA MET A 102 1.64 5.23 -1.53
C MET A 102 1.01 3.84 -1.37
N ALA A 103 -0.31 3.85 -1.17
CA ALA A 103 -1.14 2.66 -1.26
C ALA A 103 -2.35 2.99 -2.14
N CYS A 104 -3.16 1.99 -2.50
CA CYS A 104 -4.37 2.21 -3.29
C CYS A 104 -5.28 3.27 -2.64
N GLN A 105 -5.40 3.23 -1.30
CA GLN A 105 -6.18 4.18 -0.51
C GLN A 105 -5.68 5.63 -0.59
N THR A 106 -4.42 5.88 -0.97
CA THR A 106 -3.86 7.24 -1.06
C THR A 106 -4.66 8.07 -2.07
N CYS A 107 -4.98 7.48 -3.22
CA CYS A 107 -5.84 8.08 -4.23
C CYS A 107 -7.30 7.66 -4.05
N HIS A 108 -7.56 6.37 -3.81
CA HIS A 108 -8.91 5.81 -3.70
C HIS A 108 -9.40 5.74 -2.25
N LYS A 109 -9.43 6.91 -1.61
CA LYS A 109 -9.91 7.07 -0.22
C LYS A 109 -11.34 6.54 -0.11
N GLN A 110 -11.60 5.75 0.94
CA GLN A 110 -12.93 5.22 1.25
C GLN A 110 -13.59 4.46 0.08
N GLY A 111 -12.80 3.88 -0.83
CA GLY A 111 -13.19 2.81 -1.75
C GLY A 111 -14.29 3.09 -2.79
N LYS A 112 -14.97 4.25 -2.78
CA LYS A 112 -16.09 4.52 -3.71
C LYS A 112 -16.06 5.91 -4.30
N THR A 113 -15.86 6.94 -3.49
CA THR A 113 -16.03 8.35 -3.92
C THR A 113 -14.87 8.87 -4.75
N ALA A 114 -13.80 8.09 -4.88
CA ALA A 114 -12.55 8.50 -5.52
C ALA A 114 -12.28 7.74 -6.83
N PHE A 115 -13.30 7.15 -7.45
CA PHE A 115 -13.24 6.59 -8.80
C PHE A 115 -13.94 7.49 -9.81
N GLY A 116 -13.45 7.51 -11.05
CA GLY A 116 -14.13 8.19 -12.15
C GLY A 116 -15.38 7.42 -12.58
N LYS A 117 -16.35 8.10 -13.20
CA LYS A 117 -17.63 7.51 -13.66
C LYS A 117 -17.47 6.26 -14.52
N GLY A 118 -16.38 6.16 -15.29
CA GLY A 118 -16.08 5.00 -16.11
C GLY A 118 -15.89 3.70 -15.32
N PHE A 119 -15.54 3.78 -14.04
CA PHE A 119 -15.30 2.62 -13.18
C PHE A 119 -16.52 1.72 -13.01
N ALA A 120 -17.75 2.23 -13.15
CA ALA A 120 -18.97 1.40 -13.13
C ALA A 120 -19.13 0.49 -14.36
N LYS A 121 -18.36 0.70 -15.44
CA LYS A 121 -18.48 -0.11 -16.65
C LYS A 121 -17.92 -1.52 -16.42
N PRO A 122 -18.59 -2.58 -16.87
CA PRO A 122 -18.03 -3.93 -16.86
C PRO A 122 -16.65 -3.97 -17.50
N TYR A 123 -15.73 -4.73 -16.92
CA TYR A 123 -14.45 -5.04 -17.55
C TYR A 123 -14.62 -6.25 -18.51
N PRO A 124 -13.85 -6.33 -19.61
CA PRO A 124 -12.88 -5.34 -20.05
C PRO A 124 -13.54 -4.07 -20.64
N HIS A 125 -12.90 -2.92 -20.43
CA HIS A 125 -13.32 -1.66 -21.06
C HIS A 125 -12.16 -0.68 -21.23
N THR A 126 -12.38 0.37 -22.02
CA THR A 126 -11.38 1.43 -22.23
C THR A 126 -11.22 2.32 -21.00
N VAL A 127 -10.02 2.37 -20.44
CA VAL A 127 -9.64 3.32 -19.39
C VAL A 127 -8.69 4.37 -19.98
N GLY A 128 -9.11 5.64 -19.98
CA GLY A 128 -8.38 6.72 -20.66
C GLY A 128 -6.93 6.90 -20.24
N MET A 129 -6.60 6.72 -18.95
CA MET A 129 -5.22 6.82 -18.47
C MET A 129 -4.33 5.69 -19.00
N VAL A 130 -4.87 4.48 -19.15
CA VAL A 130 -4.12 3.34 -19.67
C VAL A 130 -3.98 3.44 -21.18
N LYS A 131 -5.04 3.84 -21.89
CA LYS A 131 -4.97 4.12 -23.34
C LYS A 131 -3.93 5.20 -23.66
N GLY A 132 -3.95 6.31 -22.92
CA GLY A 132 -3.00 7.42 -23.14
C GLY A 132 -1.55 7.04 -22.88
N LYS A 133 -1.28 6.17 -21.90
CA LYS A 133 0.09 5.78 -21.52
C LYS A 133 0.63 4.56 -22.27
N PHE A 134 -0.22 3.59 -22.54
CA PHE A 134 0.17 2.27 -23.06
C PHE A 134 -0.49 1.90 -24.39
N GLY A 135 -1.41 2.72 -24.91
CA GLY A 135 -2.10 2.44 -26.16
C GLY A 135 -3.08 1.26 -26.10
N LEU A 136 -3.42 0.77 -24.89
CA LEU A 136 -4.37 -0.34 -24.72
C LEU A 136 -5.80 0.16 -24.95
N GLU A 137 -6.49 -0.44 -25.92
CA GLU A 137 -7.87 -0.08 -26.25
C GLU A 137 -8.87 -0.55 -25.18
N GLN A 138 -8.57 -1.69 -24.54
CA GLN A 138 -9.32 -2.21 -23.42
C GLN A 138 -8.33 -2.78 -22.40
N VAL A 139 -8.74 -2.81 -21.15
CA VAL A 139 -8.00 -3.43 -20.06
C VAL A 139 -8.95 -4.33 -19.28
N GLU A 140 -8.42 -5.41 -18.74
CA GLU A 140 -9.06 -6.21 -17.69
C GLU A 140 -8.87 -5.56 -16.31
N LEU A 141 -9.64 -6.01 -15.32
CA LEU A 141 -9.60 -5.41 -13.99
C LEU A 141 -8.26 -5.61 -13.27
N ASP A 142 -7.65 -6.79 -13.41
CA ASP A 142 -6.33 -7.09 -12.84
C ASP A 142 -5.20 -6.37 -13.57
N GLU A 143 -5.33 -6.13 -14.88
CA GLU A 143 -4.41 -5.28 -15.64
C GLU A 143 -4.45 -3.83 -15.13
N MET A 144 -5.65 -3.35 -14.78
CA MET A 144 -5.82 -2.05 -14.12
C MET A 144 -5.18 -2.02 -12.72
N VAL A 145 -5.26 -3.12 -11.95
CA VAL A 145 -4.57 -3.24 -10.66
C VAL A 145 -3.05 -3.15 -10.85
N GLN A 146 -2.49 -3.88 -11.83
CA GLN A 146 -1.06 -3.83 -12.15
C GLN A 146 -0.63 -2.42 -12.56
N PHE A 147 -1.42 -1.74 -13.40
CA PHE A 147 -1.19 -0.34 -13.75
C PHE A 147 -1.11 0.54 -12.50
N CYS A 148 -2.06 0.41 -11.56
CA CYS A 148 -2.07 1.21 -10.33
C CYS A 148 -0.85 0.95 -9.44
N ILE A 149 -0.38 -0.30 -9.37
CA ILE A 149 0.82 -0.63 -8.58
C ILE A 149 2.07 -0.04 -9.24
N ILE A 150 2.18 -0.14 -10.57
CA ILE A 150 3.42 0.20 -11.26
C ILE A 150 3.55 1.70 -11.50
N GLU A 151 2.46 2.36 -11.88
CA GLU A 151 2.50 3.73 -12.38
C GLU A 151 2.44 4.78 -11.27
N PRO A 152 1.31 4.98 -10.57
CA PRO A 152 1.30 5.92 -9.47
C PRO A 152 2.12 5.39 -8.30
N MET A 153 1.99 4.11 -7.92
CA MET A 153 2.67 3.59 -6.71
C MET A 153 4.16 3.26 -6.91
N ALA A 154 4.71 3.32 -8.13
CA ALA A 154 6.10 2.96 -8.42
C ALA A 154 6.51 1.57 -7.88
N GLY A 155 5.53 0.70 -7.70
CA GLY A 155 5.67 -0.65 -7.20
C GLY A 155 6.15 -1.62 -8.27
N LYS A 156 6.30 -2.87 -7.86
CA LYS A 156 6.62 -3.98 -8.77
C LYS A 156 5.33 -4.68 -9.18
N ALA A 157 5.26 -5.09 -10.44
CA ALA A 157 4.21 -5.97 -10.92
C ALA A 157 4.06 -7.19 -10.00
N LEU A 158 2.85 -7.49 -9.58
CA LEU A 158 2.57 -8.73 -8.87
C LEU A 158 2.63 -9.91 -9.85
N PRO A 159 3.01 -11.11 -9.41
CA PRO A 159 2.93 -12.29 -10.26
C PRO A 159 1.49 -12.55 -10.69
N TRP A 160 1.29 -12.90 -11.97
CA TRP A 160 -0.04 -13.04 -12.56
C TRP A 160 -0.93 -14.11 -11.89
N GLU A 161 -0.31 -15.13 -11.32
CA GLU A 161 -1.00 -16.22 -10.61
C GLU A 161 -0.85 -16.09 -9.08
N SER A 162 -0.50 -14.91 -8.57
CA SER A 162 -0.31 -14.68 -7.13
C SER A 162 -1.65 -14.47 -6.41
N LYS A 163 -1.65 -14.80 -5.11
CA LYS A 163 -2.83 -14.58 -4.26
C LYS A 163 -3.10 -13.09 -4.08
N GLU A 164 -2.05 -12.29 -4.00
CA GLU A 164 -2.07 -10.83 -3.86
C GLU A 164 -2.80 -10.17 -5.04
N LEU A 165 -2.46 -10.55 -6.27
CA LEU A 165 -3.12 -10.01 -7.46
C LEU A 165 -4.60 -10.45 -7.51
N ALA A 166 -4.87 -11.73 -7.21
CA ALA A 166 -6.24 -12.23 -7.13
C ALA A 166 -7.07 -11.50 -6.05
N ALA A 167 -6.47 -11.23 -4.88
CA ALA A 167 -7.12 -10.58 -3.75
C ALA A 167 -7.43 -9.11 -4.04
N LEU A 168 -6.45 -8.36 -4.56
CA LEU A 168 -6.65 -6.97 -4.97
C LEU A 168 -7.68 -6.85 -6.10
N THR A 169 -7.67 -7.77 -7.06
CA THR A 169 -8.67 -7.79 -8.14
C THR A 169 -10.06 -8.10 -7.61
N ALA A 170 -10.20 -9.10 -6.73
CA ALA A 170 -11.47 -9.44 -6.09
C ALA A 170 -12.04 -8.27 -5.28
N TYR A 171 -11.20 -7.60 -4.49
CA TYR A 171 -11.63 -6.44 -3.71
C TYR A 171 -11.99 -5.26 -4.59
N THR A 172 -11.23 -4.99 -5.65
CA THR A 172 -11.54 -3.92 -6.60
C THR A 172 -12.85 -4.19 -7.35
N ASN A 173 -13.14 -5.45 -7.70
CA ASN A 173 -14.41 -5.85 -8.30
C ASN A 173 -15.58 -5.59 -7.34
N LYS A 174 -15.40 -5.90 -6.04
CA LYS A 174 -16.40 -5.55 -5.01
C LYS A 174 -16.63 -4.04 -4.94
N LEU A 175 -15.57 -3.22 -4.98
CA LEU A 175 -15.71 -1.77 -5.01
C LEU A 175 -16.45 -1.28 -6.26
N GLN A 176 -16.19 -1.88 -7.42
CA GLN A 176 -16.90 -1.59 -8.67
C GLN A 176 -18.40 -1.91 -8.55
N GLN A 177 -18.76 -3.09 -8.03
CA GLN A 177 -20.16 -3.49 -7.87
C GLN A 177 -20.92 -2.57 -6.90
N GLU A 178 -20.21 -2.00 -5.93
CA GLU A 178 -20.76 -1.05 -4.97
C GLU A 178 -20.74 0.41 -5.46
N PHE A 179 -20.08 0.70 -6.59
CA PHE A 179 -19.99 2.01 -7.23
C PHE A 179 -21.27 2.26 -8.05
N LYS A 180 -22.16 3.10 -7.52
CA LYS A 180 -23.44 3.50 -8.13
C LYS A 180 -23.40 4.96 -8.56
#